data_AF-A0A1Z4RXK0-F1
#
_entry.id   AF-A0A1Z4RXK0-F1
#
_cell.length_a   1.000
_cell.length_b   1.000
_cell.length_c   1.000
_cell.angle_alpha   90.00
_cell.angle_beta   90.00
_cell.angle_gamma   90.00
#
_symmetry.space_group_name_H-M   'P 1'
#
loop_
_entity.id
_entity.type
_entity.pdbx_description
1 polymer ?
#
loop_
_entity_poly.entity_id
_entity_poly.type
_entity_poly.pdbx_seq_one_letter_code
_entity_poly.pdbx_strand_id
1 'polypeptide(L)'
;MAITKISNSTLSANSYVSEDWKGGYKLEVDLTSSAVAKDWKLNFNLATDYSIRGAYGVDLVSNGKGNYTIDGQGNGQTLDPGETVKAIFVIDDLGKNAVIPKFTSLMGSVISNPVSAPQLSKSAISVGFENHSSGTVYNNAAQSKDWKVDWSNQMDKFASISSSEARSGKNSLKMNYPNNEQSNAGAKWVIPEQQEYYFSYWVKFDKGFDFDGSKHSSGKLPGLGEGDLASGGTKPNGNNGFTSRYMWRKGGQATVYLYHMDQPGTYGEDVLLKGKDGKDKYFQPDKWHNLVQRVEVNDAGLANGEIDVWMDNEKVLDIDGLRLNNGQGIDTAYFSTFHGGYGSDWWPGQSVNAHFDDFVVSTNAADVGL
;
A
#
# COMPACT_ATOMS: atom_id res chain seq x y z
N MET A 1 3.71 13.82 20.48
CA MET A 1 3.77 13.98 19.02
C MET A 1 2.96 15.21 18.63
N ALA A 2 3.52 16.05 17.76
CA ALA A 2 2.81 17.19 17.18
C ALA A 2 2.83 17.04 15.66
N ILE A 3 1.65 16.81 15.07
CA ILE A 3 1.49 16.81 13.61
C ILE A 3 1.20 18.25 13.20
N THR A 4 2.08 18.84 12.40
CA THR A 4 1.91 20.19 11.89
C THR A 4 1.93 20.17 10.37
N LYS A 5 0.85 20.65 9.75
CA LYS A 5 0.86 20.95 8.32
C LYS A 5 1.78 22.15 8.09
N ILE A 6 2.79 21.98 7.23
CA ILE A 6 3.70 23.06 6.90
C ILE A 6 2.97 24.01 5.96
N SER A 7 2.92 25.30 6.32
CA SER A 7 2.21 26.30 5.53
C SER A 7 2.80 26.38 4.11
N ASN A 8 1.92 26.43 3.09
CA ASN A 8 2.30 26.47 1.68
C ASN A 8 3.26 25.34 1.26
N SER A 9 3.04 24.13 1.78
CA SER A 9 3.79 22.92 1.43
C SER A 9 2.83 21.73 1.28
N THR A 10 3.21 20.79 0.41
CA THR A 10 2.59 19.45 0.30
C THR A 10 3.12 18.50 1.37
N LEU A 11 4.16 18.91 2.12
CA LEU A 11 4.73 18.13 3.20
C LEU A 11 4.01 18.42 4.53
N SER A 12 3.82 17.35 5.29
CA SER A 12 3.43 17.39 6.69
C SER A 12 4.58 16.87 7.54
N ALA A 13 4.80 17.47 8.70
CA ALA A 13 5.82 17.05 9.64
C ALA A 13 5.14 16.52 10.92
N ASN A 14 5.40 15.25 11.25
CA ASN A 14 5.11 14.70 12.56
C ASN A 14 6.40 14.63 13.38
N SER A 15 6.53 15.51 14.36
CA SER A 15 7.76 15.64 15.14
C SER A 15 7.56 15.20 16.59
N TYR A 16 8.58 14.54 17.15
CA TYR A 16 8.64 14.15 18.55
C TYR A 16 10.07 14.01 19.07
N VAL A 17 10.24 14.26 20.37
CA VAL A 17 11.49 13.99 21.08
C VAL A 17 11.49 12.52 21.48
N SER A 18 12.42 11.72 20.95
CA SER A 18 12.51 10.29 21.25
C SER A 18 13.41 10.00 22.45
N GLU A 19 14.41 10.84 22.69
CA GLU A 19 15.31 10.78 23.85
C GLU A 19 15.64 12.19 24.34
N ASP A 20 15.73 12.39 25.64
CA ASP A 20 16.10 13.66 26.28
C ASP A 20 17.12 13.37 27.40
N TRP A 21 18.26 14.03 27.37
CA TRP A 21 19.35 13.85 28.34
C TRP A 21 19.92 15.19 28.79
N LYS A 22 20.75 15.15 29.84
CA LYS A 22 21.38 16.37 30.35
C LYS A 22 22.30 16.98 29.29
N GLY A 23 21.88 18.08 28.69
CA GLY A 23 22.66 18.82 27.69
C GLY A 23 22.23 18.58 26.24
N GLY A 24 21.22 17.76 25.97
CA GLY A 24 20.71 17.60 24.61
C GLY A 24 19.58 16.58 24.48
N TYR A 25 19.04 16.47 23.28
CA TYR A 25 17.92 15.58 22.97
C TYR A 25 17.98 15.07 21.53
N LYS A 26 17.22 13.99 21.27
CA LYS A 26 17.01 13.39 19.96
C LYS A 26 15.62 13.77 19.46
N LEU A 27 15.57 14.48 18.34
CA LEU A 27 14.34 14.88 17.66
C LEU A 27 14.16 14.01 16.41
N GLU A 28 13.02 13.36 16.30
CA GLU A 28 12.62 12.62 15.12
C GLU A 28 11.47 13.33 14.42
N VAL A 29 11.53 13.37 13.09
CA VAL A 29 10.57 14.05 12.23
C VAL A 29 10.21 13.15 11.05
N ASP A 30 8.97 12.71 11.01
CA ASP A 30 8.41 12.01 9.85
C ASP A 30 7.82 13.06 8.91
N LEU A 31 8.43 13.19 7.73
CA LEU A 31 8.01 14.08 6.66
C LEU A 31 7.22 13.30 5.62
N THR A 32 5.91 13.45 5.63
CA THR A 32 5.02 12.77 4.67
C THR A 32 4.52 13.75 3.62
N SER A 33 4.63 13.38 2.35
CA SER A 33 4.15 14.21 1.25
C SER A 33 2.71 13.85 0.87
N SER A 34 1.85 14.85 0.63
CA SER A 34 0.49 14.66 0.14
C SER A 34 0.37 14.76 -1.39
N ALA A 35 1.49 15.04 -2.07
CA ALA A 35 1.60 15.13 -3.53
C ALA A 35 3.06 14.84 -3.92
N VAL A 36 3.39 14.73 -5.20
CA VAL A 36 4.79 14.63 -5.62
C VAL A 36 5.57 15.88 -5.17
N ALA A 37 6.58 15.70 -4.33
CA ALA A 37 7.45 16.76 -3.84
C ALA A 37 8.88 16.51 -4.31
N LYS A 38 9.27 17.14 -5.42
CA LYS A 38 10.64 17.10 -5.96
C LYS A 38 11.48 18.21 -5.35
N ASP A 39 12.75 17.89 -5.06
CA ASP A 39 13.76 18.85 -4.58
C ASP A 39 13.27 19.70 -3.40
N TRP A 40 12.47 19.08 -2.53
CA TRP A 40 11.81 19.78 -1.44
C TRP A 40 12.85 20.30 -0.45
N LYS A 41 12.60 21.49 0.09
CA LYS A 41 13.43 22.10 1.13
C LYS A 41 12.57 22.68 2.24
N LEU A 42 12.95 22.40 3.48
CA LEU A 42 12.28 22.92 4.67
C LEU A 42 13.25 23.68 5.56
N ASN A 43 12.82 24.83 6.03
CA ASN A 43 13.53 25.62 7.02
C ASN A 43 12.95 25.37 8.41
N PHE A 44 13.79 25.49 9.42
CA PHE A 44 13.34 25.62 10.80
C PHE A 44 14.35 26.43 11.62
N ASN A 45 13.87 26.94 12.75
CA ASN A 45 14.68 27.71 13.67
C ASN A 45 14.76 27.02 15.03
N LEU A 46 15.95 27.01 15.61
CA LEU A 46 16.19 26.77 17.02
C LEU A 46 16.65 28.08 17.67
N ALA A 47 16.49 28.19 18.99
CA ALA A 47 17.09 29.31 19.71
C ALA A 47 18.62 29.26 19.58
N THR A 48 19.30 30.42 19.65
CA THR A 48 20.73 30.55 19.31
C THR A 48 21.68 29.78 20.24
N ASP A 49 21.17 29.32 21.37
CA ASP A 49 21.82 28.49 22.37
C ASP A 49 21.58 26.99 22.18
N TYR A 50 20.83 26.60 21.13
CA TYR A 50 20.71 25.22 20.67
C TYR A 50 21.54 25.01 19.40
N SER A 51 22.14 23.84 19.25
CA SER A 51 22.89 23.50 18.05
C SER A 51 22.70 22.05 17.63
N ILE A 52 22.73 21.78 16.33
CA ILE A 52 22.59 20.42 15.80
C ILE A 52 23.98 19.80 15.67
N ARG A 53 24.23 18.70 16.39
CA ARG A 53 25.47 17.92 16.32
C ARG A 53 25.44 16.83 15.26
N GLY A 54 24.25 16.35 14.90
CA GLY A 54 24.08 15.31 13.89
C GLY A 54 22.70 15.37 13.26
N ALA A 55 22.64 15.08 11.96
CA ALA A 55 21.42 14.94 11.19
C ALA A 55 21.51 13.66 10.35
N TYR A 56 20.43 12.88 10.30
CA TYR A 56 20.36 11.61 9.57
C TYR A 56 19.06 11.52 8.79
N GLY A 57 19.11 10.86 7.63
CA GLY A 57 17.96 10.68 6.72
C GLY A 57 17.64 11.89 5.84
N VAL A 58 18.32 13.02 6.05
CA VAL A 58 18.21 14.27 5.29
C VAL A 58 19.57 14.95 5.21
N ASP A 59 19.77 15.76 4.18
CA ASP A 59 20.90 16.69 4.14
C ASP A 59 20.52 17.96 4.92
N LEU A 60 21.46 18.47 5.74
CA LEU A 60 21.25 19.62 6.62
C LEU A 60 22.25 20.74 6.29
N VAL A 61 21.73 21.94 6.09
CA VAL A 61 22.51 23.17 5.92
C VAL A 61 22.23 24.11 7.10
N SER A 62 23.30 24.58 7.77
CA SER A 62 23.17 25.66 8.76
C SER A 62 23.31 27.02 8.08
N ASN A 63 22.31 27.88 8.26
CA ASN A 63 22.28 29.25 7.73
C ASN A 63 22.76 30.30 8.76
N GLY A 64 23.25 29.83 9.92
CA GLY A 64 23.68 30.67 11.03
C GLY A 64 22.53 31.17 11.91
N LYS A 65 22.86 31.68 13.11
CA LYS A 65 21.91 32.24 14.09
C LYS A 65 20.73 31.31 14.43
N GLY A 66 20.97 30.01 14.50
CA GLY A 66 19.93 29.01 14.82
C GLY A 66 18.98 28.68 13.67
N ASN A 67 19.23 29.18 12.46
CA ASN A 67 18.45 28.85 11.26
C ASN A 67 19.08 27.67 10.51
N TYR A 68 18.24 26.71 10.11
CA TYR A 68 18.64 25.51 9.39
C TYR A 68 17.71 25.25 8.21
N THR A 69 18.26 24.66 7.15
CA THR A 69 17.52 24.11 6.01
C THR A 69 17.79 22.62 5.90
N ILE A 70 16.75 21.83 5.63
CA ILE A 70 16.87 20.41 5.28
C ILE A 70 16.32 20.13 3.90
N ASP A 71 16.90 19.15 3.22
CA ASP A 71 16.39 18.58 1.98
C ASP A 71 16.66 17.07 1.89
N GLY A 72 16.02 16.43 0.91
CA GLY A 72 16.06 14.99 0.76
C GLY A 72 17.44 14.45 0.39
N GLN A 73 17.84 13.35 1.01
CA GLN A 73 19.10 12.67 0.70
C GLN A 73 18.86 11.45 -0.20
N GLY A 74 19.66 11.29 -1.27
CA GLY A 74 19.57 10.13 -2.18
C GLY A 74 18.16 9.98 -2.78
N ASN A 75 17.55 8.80 -2.60
CA ASN A 75 16.20 8.51 -3.09
C ASN A 75 15.09 9.37 -2.41
N GLY A 76 15.38 10.05 -1.30
CA GLY A 76 14.44 10.94 -0.61
C GLY A 76 14.31 12.34 -1.23
N GLN A 77 15.03 12.64 -2.31
CA GLN A 77 14.96 13.91 -3.04
C GLN A 77 13.61 14.15 -3.74
N THR A 78 12.90 13.07 -4.07
CA THR A 78 11.51 13.12 -4.53
C THR A 78 10.67 12.29 -3.58
N LEU A 79 9.57 12.83 -3.11
CA LEU A 79 8.58 12.09 -2.32
C LEU A 79 7.29 12.01 -3.13
N ASP A 80 6.86 10.81 -3.46
CA ASP A 80 5.55 10.56 -4.05
C ASP A 80 4.44 10.74 -3.00
N PRO A 81 3.18 10.91 -3.42
CA PRO A 81 2.07 11.05 -2.47
C PRO A 81 2.03 9.87 -1.49
N GLY A 82 1.93 10.18 -0.20
CA GLY A 82 1.92 9.23 0.91
C GLY A 82 3.29 8.68 1.30
N GLU A 83 4.37 8.98 0.58
CA GLU A 83 5.71 8.60 1.00
C GLU A 83 6.17 9.44 2.19
N THR A 84 6.90 8.78 3.09
CA THR A 84 7.46 9.38 4.29
C THR A 84 8.98 9.22 4.31
N VAL A 85 9.68 10.31 4.57
CA VAL A 85 11.10 10.29 4.95
C VAL A 85 11.25 10.63 6.43
N LYS A 86 12.08 9.87 7.14
CA LYS A 86 12.37 10.11 8.55
C LYS A 86 13.67 10.90 8.70
N ALA A 87 13.58 12.10 9.26
CA ALA A 87 14.72 12.90 9.65
C ALA A 87 15.00 12.75 11.15
N ILE A 88 16.27 12.56 11.52
CA ILE A 88 16.69 12.43 12.93
C ILE A 88 17.74 13.49 13.22
N PHE A 89 17.53 14.29 14.27
CA PHE A 89 18.47 15.31 14.73
C PHE A 89 18.94 15.02 16.15
N VAL A 90 20.24 15.18 16.37
CA VAL A 90 20.86 15.20 17.71
C VAL A 90 21.16 16.65 18.05
N ILE A 91 20.44 17.19 19.03
CA ILE A 91 20.45 18.62 19.36
C ILE A 91 21.09 18.82 20.73
N ASP A 92 22.05 19.76 20.81
CA ASP A 92 22.54 20.33 22.06
C ASP A 92 21.62 21.43 22.54
N ASP A 93 21.27 21.42 23.83
CA ASP A 93 20.41 22.43 24.48
C ASP A 93 21.06 23.11 25.69
N LEU A 94 22.30 22.73 26.02
CA LEU A 94 23.06 23.24 27.18
C LEU A 94 22.32 23.07 28.53
N GLY A 95 21.51 22.01 28.65
CA GLY A 95 20.77 21.64 29.86
C GLY A 95 19.40 22.32 29.96
N LYS A 96 18.89 22.86 28.86
CA LYS A 96 17.53 23.41 28.75
C LYS A 96 16.52 22.32 28.36
N ASN A 97 15.24 22.68 28.30
CA ASN A 97 14.20 21.73 27.91
C ASN A 97 14.23 21.47 26.40
N ALA A 98 13.99 20.23 25.98
CA ALA A 98 13.84 19.90 24.56
C ALA A 98 12.72 20.73 23.89
N VAL A 99 12.96 21.13 22.64
CA VAL A 99 12.03 21.95 21.85
C VAL A 99 11.75 21.27 20.52
N ILE A 100 10.48 21.23 20.12
CA ILE A 100 10.09 20.79 18.78
C ILE A 100 9.96 22.04 17.91
N PRO A 101 10.84 22.24 16.91
CA PRO A 101 10.81 23.42 16.06
C PRO A 101 9.63 23.36 15.09
N LYS A 102 9.21 24.53 14.58
CA LYS A 102 8.25 24.63 13.48
C LYS A 102 8.99 24.66 12.16
N PHE A 103 8.58 23.79 11.24
CA PHE A 103 9.10 23.73 9.87
C PHE A 103 8.30 24.66 8.94
N THR A 104 9.00 25.30 7.99
CA THR A 104 8.44 26.18 6.96
C THR A 104 9.04 25.87 5.58
N SER A 105 8.31 26.08 4.49
CA SER A 105 8.85 25.92 3.13
C SER A 105 9.66 27.14 2.69
N LEU A 106 10.65 26.94 1.81
CA LEU A 106 11.36 28.02 1.12
C LEU A 106 10.51 28.55 -0.04
N MET A 107 10.23 29.86 -0.05
CA MET A 107 9.65 30.52 -1.23
C MET A 107 10.61 30.39 -2.42
N GLY A 108 10.15 29.79 -3.52
CA GLY A 108 10.93 29.67 -4.76
C GLY A 108 11.48 28.29 -5.09
N SER A 109 11.25 27.28 -4.24
CA SER A 109 11.21 25.90 -4.77
C SER A 109 10.03 25.85 -5.72
N VAL A 110 10.22 25.29 -6.93
CA VAL A 110 9.12 25.03 -7.87
C VAL A 110 8.29 23.91 -7.28
N ILE A 111 7.53 24.25 -6.23
CA ILE A 111 6.44 23.46 -5.73
C ILE A 111 5.41 23.64 -6.83
N SER A 112 5.28 22.63 -7.69
CA SER A 112 4.12 22.52 -8.59
C SER A 112 2.92 22.96 -7.77
N ASN A 113 2.17 23.96 -8.28
CA ASN A 113 0.96 24.49 -7.65
C ASN A 113 0.25 23.37 -6.89
N PRO A 114 -0.32 23.61 -5.70
CA PRO A 114 -1.08 22.59 -4.99
C PRO A 114 -2.20 22.13 -5.93
N VAL A 115 -1.93 21.06 -6.68
CA VAL A 115 -2.94 20.16 -7.14
C VAL A 115 -3.42 19.64 -5.81
N SER A 116 -4.59 20.13 -5.38
CA SER A 116 -5.38 19.44 -4.38
C SER A 116 -5.15 17.94 -4.60
N ALA A 117 -4.72 17.19 -3.57
CA ALA A 117 -4.57 15.74 -3.67
C ALA A 117 -5.68 15.23 -4.58
N PRO A 118 -5.34 14.65 -5.76
CA PRO A 118 -6.27 14.57 -6.88
C PRO A 118 -7.59 14.10 -6.32
N GLN A 119 -8.58 14.99 -6.37
CA GLN A 119 -9.87 14.65 -5.81
C GLN A 119 -10.33 13.48 -6.66
N LEU A 120 -10.42 12.30 -6.01
CA LEU A 120 -10.80 11.09 -6.70
C LEU A 120 -12.08 11.38 -7.49
N SER A 121 -12.18 10.82 -8.68
CA SER A 121 -13.39 10.94 -9.47
C SER A 121 -14.62 10.56 -8.63
N LYS A 122 -15.76 11.17 -8.92
CA LYS A 122 -16.98 10.98 -8.13
C LYS A 122 -17.42 9.50 -8.03
N SER A 123 -17.07 8.69 -9.02
CA SER A 123 -17.37 7.25 -9.09
C SER A 123 -16.31 6.37 -8.43
N ALA A 124 -15.16 6.93 -8.04
CA ALA A 124 -14.13 6.16 -7.36
C ALA A 124 -14.60 5.74 -5.96
N ILE A 125 -14.29 4.49 -5.62
CA ILE A 125 -14.47 3.95 -4.27
C ILE A 125 -13.11 4.02 -3.59
N SER A 126 -13.04 4.56 -2.37
CA SER A 126 -11.80 4.64 -1.60
C SER A 126 -12.02 4.26 -0.15
N VAL A 127 -11.14 3.40 0.37
CA VAL A 127 -11.22 2.86 1.74
C VAL A 127 -9.82 2.83 2.35
N GLY A 128 -9.59 3.71 3.33
CA GLY A 128 -8.38 3.75 4.18
C GLY A 128 -8.66 3.47 5.66
N PHE A 129 -9.83 2.89 5.98
CA PHE A 129 -10.19 2.39 7.34
C PHE A 129 -10.23 3.40 8.51
N GLU A 130 -10.11 4.70 8.23
CA GLU A 130 -10.16 5.77 9.25
C GLU A 130 -11.49 5.91 9.99
N ASN A 131 -12.58 5.32 9.45
CA ASN A 131 -13.90 5.36 10.06
C ASN A 131 -14.10 4.33 11.19
N HIS A 132 -13.06 3.57 11.52
CA HIS A 132 -13.08 2.52 12.54
C HIS A 132 -12.12 2.83 13.68
N SER A 133 -12.40 2.28 14.86
CA SER A 133 -11.46 2.30 15.98
C SER A 133 -10.46 1.15 15.85
N SER A 134 -9.19 1.41 16.16
CA SER A 134 -8.17 0.36 16.31
C SER A 134 -8.65 -0.74 17.28
N GLY A 135 -8.42 -2.01 16.92
CA GLY A 135 -8.92 -3.20 17.61
C GLY A 135 -10.31 -3.67 17.17
N THR A 136 -10.98 -2.96 16.25
CA THR A 136 -12.27 -3.39 15.69
C THR A 136 -12.07 -4.64 14.86
N VAL A 137 -12.78 -5.72 15.18
CA VAL A 137 -12.83 -6.92 14.33
C VAL A 137 -13.49 -6.56 13.00
N TYR A 138 -12.82 -6.86 11.89
CA TYR A 138 -13.29 -6.47 10.55
C TYR A 138 -14.26 -7.50 9.95
N ASN A 139 -15.29 -7.84 10.73
CA ASN A 139 -16.37 -8.74 10.34
C ASN A 139 -17.29 -8.11 9.27
N ASN A 140 -18.32 -8.85 8.83
CA ASN A 140 -19.26 -8.37 7.80
C ASN A 140 -19.90 -7.00 8.15
N ALA A 141 -20.24 -6.76 9.42
CA ALA A 141 -20.84 -5.50 9.83
C ALA A 141 -19.87 -4.31 9.75
N ALA A 142 -18.59 -4.53 10.05
CA ALA A 142 -17.55 -3.52 9.86
C ALA A 142 -17.27 -3.28 8.37
N GLN A 143 -17.11 -4.35 7.58
CA GLN A 143 -16.93 -4.27 6.14
C GLN A 143 -18.06 -3.52 5.45
N SER A 144 -19.31 -3.75 5.87
CA SER A 144 -20.51 -3.10 5.30
C SER A 144 -20.57 -1.59 5.48
N LYS A 145 -19.67 -1.00 6.29
CA LYS A 145 -19.52 0.46 6.41
C LYS A 145 -18.63 1.04 5.32
N ASP A 146 -17.76 0.22 4.73
CA ASP A 146 -16.78 0.63 3.73
C ASP A 146 -17.14 0.11 2.34
N TRP A 147 -17.73 -1.09 2.27
CA TRP A 147 -17.99 -1.84 1.06
C TRP A 147 -19.44 -2.33 1.00
N LYS A 148 -19.96 -2.52 -0.20
CA LYS A 148 -21.12 -3.40 -0.41
C LYS A 148 -20.63 -4.84 -0.38
N VAL A 149 -21.01 -5.61 0.64
CA VAL A 149 -20.52 -6.98 0.84
C VAL A 149 -21.56 -7.98 0.35
N ASP A 150 -21.19 -8.88 -0.57
CA ASP A 150 -22.04 -10.01 -0.97
C ASP A 150 -21.85 -11.18 -0.01
N TRP A 151 -20.60 -11.57 0.22
CA TRP A 151 -20.23 -12.57 1.21
C TRP A 151 -18.90 -12.21 1.89
N SER A 152 -18.72 -12.74 3.10
CA SER A 152 -17.51 -12.60 3.90
C SER A 152 -17.21 -13.93 4.58
N ASN A 153 -15.98 -14.42 4.44
CA ASN A 153 -15.51 -15.69 4.97
C ASN A 153 -14.32 -15.47 5.90
N GLN A 154 -14.44 -15.90 7.16
CA GLN A 154 -13.38 -15.88 8.20
C GLN A 154 -12.70 -14.52 8.47
N MET A 155 -13.21 -13.42 7.91
CA MET A 155 -12.75 -12.06 8.19
C MET A 155 -12.99 -11.68 9.67
N ASP A 156 -14.08 -12.17 10.26
CA ASP A 156 -14.38 -12.01 11.69
C ASP A 156 -13.37 -12.70 12.62
N LYS A 157 -12.60 -13.66 12.10
CA LYS A 157 -11.60 -14.41 12.86
C LYS A 157 -10.19 -13.86 12.67
N PHE A 158 -9.84 -13.45 11.47
CA PHE A 158 -8.45 -13.12 11.11
C PHE A 158 -8.21 -11.66 10.74
N ALA A 159 -9.25 -10.85 10.62
CA ALA A 159 -9.15 -9.47 10.21
C ALA A 159 -9.53 -8.50 11.34
N SER A 160 -8.72 -7.47 11.54
CA SER A 160 -9.02 -6.37 12.46
C SER A 160 -8.45 -5.06 11.98
N ILE A 161 -9.05 -3.95 12.38
CA ILE A 161 -8.47 -2.62 12.16
C ILE A 161 -7.37 -2.39 13.18
N SER A 162 -6.23 -1.88 12.74
CA SER A 162 -5.08 -1.65 13.60
C SER A 162 -4.44 -0.31 13.33
N SER A 163 -3.98 0.33 14.40
CA SER A 163 -3.18 1.56 14.36
C SER A 163 -1.68 1.30 14.60
N SER A 164 -1.24 0.03 14.54
CA SER A 164 0.19 -0.30 14.70
C SER A 164 1.00 0.04 13.46
N GLU A 165 0.38 -0.11 12.30
CA GLU A 165 0.92 0.20 10.98
C GLU A 165 -0.20 0.86 10.20
N ALA A 166 0.10 1.94 9.50
CA ALA A 166 -0.80 2.59 8.56
C ALA A 166 0.07 3.26 7.49
N ARG A 167 -0.36 3.18 6.22
CA ARG A 167 0.35 3.87 5.13
C ARG A 167 -0.10 5.32 5.07
N SER A 168 -1.40 5.57 5.21
CA SER A 168 -1.95 6.91 5.38
C SER A 168 -2.83 6.95 6.64
N GLY A 169 -3.20 8.15 7.08
CA GLY A 169 -4.06 8.28 8.25
C GLY A 169 -3.46 7.68 9.53
N LYS A 170 -4.25 6.87 10.24
CA LYS A 170 -3.91 6.26 11.52
C LYS A 170 -4.16 4.76 11.57
N ASN A 171 -5.00 4.23 10.69
CA ASN A 171 -5.48 2.87 10.75
C ASN A 171 -5.23 2.13 9.43
N SER A 172 -5.03 0.83 9.52
CA SER A 172 -5.04 -0.09 8.37
C SER A 172 -5.83 -1.35 8.70
N LEU A 173 -6.17 -2.13 7.67
CA LEU A 173 -6.68 -3.47 7.83
C LEU A 173 -5.53 -4.44 8.11
N LYS A 174 -5.49 -5.00 9.32
CA LYS A 174 -4.54 -6.04 9.72
C LYS A 174 -5.14 -7.43 9.51
N MET A 175 -4.40 -8.28 8.82
CA MET A 175 -4.69 -9.70 8.62
C MET A 175 -3.70 -10.56 9.40
N ASN A 176 -4.21 -11.52 10.18
CA ASN A 176 -3.42 -12.52 10.89
C ASN A 176 -3.42 -13.85 10.13
N TYR A 177 -2.23 -14.43 9.96
CA TYR A 177 -2.02 -15.76 9.37
C TYR A 177 -1.39 -16.65 10.43
N PRO A 178 -2.17 -17.53 11.09
CA PRO A 178 -1.67 -18.40 12.15
C PRO A 178 -0.89 -19.58 11.56
N ASN A 179 -0.01 -20.19 12.36
CA ASN A 179 0.80 -21.35 11.95
C ASN A 179 0.12 -22.71 12.16
N ASN A 180 -1.10 -22.73 12.68
CA ASN A 180 -1.79 -23.95 13.10
C ASN A 180 -3.16 -24.15 12.43
N GLU A 181 -3.56 -23.26 11.53
CA GLU A 181 -4.78 -23.40 10.77
C GLU A 181 -4.74 -22.61 9.46
N GLN A 182 -5.63 -22.98 8.55
CA GLN A 182 -5.80 -22.32 7.26
C GLN A 182 -6.61 -21.03 7.43
N SER A 183 -5.96 -19.86 7.37
CA SER A 183 -6.64 -18.57 7.42
C SER A 183 -7.26 -18.17 6.07
N ASN A 184 -8.22 -18.94 5.56
CA ASN A 184 -8.88 -18.72 4.25
C ASN A 184 -9.78 -17.47 4.23
N ALA A 185 -9.27 -16.32 4.68
CA ALA A 185 -10.01 -15.09 4.81
C ALA A 185 -10.28 -14.47 3.43
N GLY A 186 -11.51 -14.02 3.23
CA GLY A 186 -11.88 -13.31 2.02
C GLY A 186 -13.28 -12.71 2.07
N ALA A 187 -13.56 -11.83 1.12
CA ALA A 187 -14.84 -11.20 0.93
C ALA A 187 -15.03 -10.81 -0.54
N LYS A 188 -16.28 -10.85 -1.00
CA LYS A 188 -16.70 -10.26 -2.28
C LYS A 188 -17.24 -8.86 -2.01
N TRP A 189 -16.42 -7.86 -2.28
CA TRP A 189 -16.84 -6.46 -2.25
C TRP A 189 -17.39 -6.09 -3.63
N VAL A 190 -18.70 -5.90 -3.69
CA VAL A 190 -19.43 -5.58 -4.91
C VAL A 190 -19.16 -4.14 -5.29
N ILE A 191 -18.76 -3.95 -6.54
CA ILE A 191 -18.57 -2.65 -7.19
C ILE A 191 -19.54 -2.53 -8.37
N PRO A 192 -19.88 -1.33 -8.85
CA PRO A 192 -20.68 -1.18 -10.06
C PRO A 192 -20.02 -1.90 -11.24
N GLU A 193 -20.78 -2.58 -12.08
CA GLU A 193 -20.19 -3.30 -13.22
C GLU A 193 -19.59 -2.33 -14.25
N GLN A 194 -18.34 -2.56 -14.68
CA GLN A 194 -17.66 -1.80 -15.75
C GLN A 194 -16.76 -2.71 -16.59
N GLN A 195 -16.55 -2.34 -17.85
CA GLN A 195 -15.66 -3.09 -18.76
C GLN A 195 -14.17 -2.90 -18.41
N GLU A 196 -13.83 -1.79 -17.75
CA GLU A 196 -12.46 -1.49 -17.35
C GLU A 196 -12.45 -0.94 -15.92
N TYR A 197 -11.54 -1.44 -15.10
CA TYR A 197 -11.25 -0.89 -13.77
C TYR A 197 -9.75 -0.81 -13.51
N TYR A 198 -9.38 0.22 -12.77
CA TYR A 198 -8.16 0.36 -12.02
C TYR A 198 -8.43 0.01 -10.56
N PHE A 199 -7.63 -0.88 -10.00
CA PHE A 199 -7.68 -1.29 -8.59
C PHE A 199 -6.32 -1.10 -7.95
N SER A 200 -6.24 -0.21 -6.96
CA SER A 200 -5.03 0.08 -6.21
C SER A 200 -5.20 -0.26 -4.74
N TYR A 201 -4.14 -0.74 -4.10
CA TYR A 201 -4.02 -0.79 -2.65
C TYR A 201 -2.56 -0.84 -2.22
N TRP A 202 -2.32 -0.55 -0.94
CA TRP A 202 -1.04 -0.73 -0.30
C TRP A 202 -1.05 -1.99 0.56
N VAL A 203 0.06 -2.72 0.54
CA VAL A 203 0.28 -3.89 1.39
C VAL A 203 1.65 -3.82 2.06
N LYS A 204 1.69 -4.10 3.36
CA LYS A 204 2.93 -4.30 4.12
C LYS A 204 2.88 -5.65 4.82
N PHE A 205 3.91 -6.45 4.61
CA PHE A 205 4.12 -7.67 5.38
C PHE A 205 4.96 -7.32 6.60
N ASP A 206 4.58 -7.81 7.80
CA ASP A 206 5.33 -7.53 9.02
C ASP A 206 6.80 -7.95 8.88
N LYS A 207 7.68 -7.32 9.66
CA LYS A 207 9.07 -7.77 9.78
C LYS A 207 9.10 -9.25 10.17
N GLY A 208 9.81 -10.06 9.39
CA GLY A 208 9.91 -11.51 9.61
C GLY A 208 8.69 -12.30 9.12
N PHE A 209 7.85 -11.70 8.26
CA PHE A 209 6.80 -12.43 7.55
C PHE A 209 7.39 -13.63 6.81
N ASP A 210 6.74 -14.77 6.99
CA ASP A 210 7.16 -16.03 6.42
C ASP A 210 6.38 -16.28 5.13
N PHE A 211 6.99 -15.97 3.97
CA PHE A 211 6.39 -16.28 2.67
C PHE A 211 6.43 -17.77 2.34
N ASP A 212 7.31 -18.50 3.01
CA ASP A 212 7.63 -19.90 2.72
C ASP A 212 6.94 -20.78 3.77
N GLY A 213 5.81 -21.37 3.41
CA GLY A 213 5.17 -22.35 4.30
C GLY A 213 6.10 -23.53 4.62
N SER A 214 5.70 -24.36 5.58
CA SER A 214 6.55 -25.44 6.11
C SER A 214 7.15 -26.38 5.03
N LYS A 215 6.47 -26.57 3.89
CA LYS A 215 7.00 -27.25 2.71
C LYS A 215 6.76 -26.53 1.39
N HIS A 216 5.72 -25.69 1.31
CA HIS A 216 5.31 -25.03 0.08
C HIS A 216 5.13 -23.52 0.28
N SER A 217 5.62 -22.72 -0.68
CA SER A 217 5.65 -21.26 -0.58
C SER A 217 4.61 -20.60 -1.46
N SER A 218 3.56 -20.06 -0.86
CA SER A 218 2.51 -19.38 -1.61
C SER A 218 1.46 -18.75 -0.71
N GLY A 219 0.86 -17.65 -1.16
CA GLY A 219 -0.40 -17.16 -0.63
C GLY A 219 -1.07 -16.15 -1.53
N LYS A 220 -2.33 -15.83 -1.22
CA LYS A 220 -3.21 -15.03 -2.07
C LYS A 220 -3.25 -13.60 -1.57
N LEU A 221 -3.51 -12.68 -2.47
CA LEU A 221 -3.72 -11.28 -2.21
C LEU A 221 -4.91 -10.77 -3.03
N PRO A 222 -5.55 -9.66 -2.61
CA PRO A 222 -6.72 -9.10 -3.29
C PRO A 222 -6.49 -8.78 -4.77
N GLY A 223 -7.53 -8.88 -5.58
CA GLY A 223 -7.53 -8.47 -7.00
C GLY A 223 -8.95 -8.23 -7.52
N LEU A 224 -9.11 -8.08 -8.83
CA LEU A 224 -10.42 -7.92 -9.46
C LEU A 224 -11.04 -9.26 -9.88
N GLY A 225 -12.34 -9.25 -10.15
CA GLY A 225 -13.05 -10.39 -10.69
C GLY A 225 -14.48 -10.05 -11.11
N GLU A 226 -15.14 -11.06 -11.65
CA GLU A 226 -16.51 -10.98 -12.15
C GLU A 226 -17.32 -12.20 -11.70
N GLY A 227 -18.62 -12.01 -11.45
CA GLY A 227 -19.60 -13.09 -11.32
C GLY A 227 -19.30 -14.03 -10.16
N ASP A 228 -19.24 -15.34 -10.45
CA ASP A 228 -19.03 -16.40 -9.45
C ASP A 228 -17.57 -16.51 -8.96
N LEU A 229 -16.66 -15.67 -9.45
CA LEU A 229 -15.24 -15.65 -9.06
C LEU A 229 -14.55 -17.01 -9.25
N ALA A 230 -14.64 -17.57 -10.46
CA ALA A 230 -13.99 -18.81 -10.86
C ALA A 230 -12.58 -18.96 -10.24
N SER A 231 -12.45 -19.99 -9.40
CA SER A 231 -11.25 -20.25 -8.61
C SER A 231 -11.24 -21.69 -8.08
N GLY A 232 -10.17 -22.09 -7.38
CA GLY A 232 -10.14 -23.37 -6.66
C GLY A 232 -10.15 -24.62 -7.55
N GLY A 233 -9.69 -24.51 -8.79
CA GLY A 233 -9.75 -25.59 -9.78
C GLY A 233 -10.97 -25.54 -10.70
N THR A 234 -11.84 -24.55 -10.52
CA THR A 234 -12.92 -24.24 -11.45
C THR A 234 -12.40 -23.29 -12.53
N LYS A 235 -12.16 -23.82 -13.73
CA LYS A 235 -11.73 -23.03 -14.88
C LYS A 235 -12.88 -22.13 -15.40
N PRO A 236 -12.60 -20.88 -15.82
CA PRO A 236 -13.61 -20.04 -16.46
C PRO A 236 -14.15 -20.69 -17.73
N ASN A 237 -15.47 -20.68 -17.87
CA ASN A 237 -16.20 -21.17 -19.03
C ASN A 237 -16.96 -20.05 -19.78
N GLY A 238 -16.71 -18.80 -19.38
CA GLY A 238 -17.35 -17.60 -19.92
C GLY A 238 -18.61 -17.14 -19.16
N ASN A 239 -19.17 -17.96 -18.26
CA ASN A 239 -20.39 -17.62 -17.50
C ASN A 239 -20.23 -17.73 -15.98
N ASN A 240 -19.14 -18.33 -15.49
CA ASN A 240 -18.85 -18.54 -14.07
C ASN A 240 -17.77 -17.57 -13.53
N GLY A 241 -17.56 -16.45 -14.22
CA GLY A 241 -16.61 -15.43 -13.80
C GLY A 241 -15.16 -15.70 -14.14
N PHE A 242 -14.33 -14.72 -13.79
CA PHE A 242 -12.87 -14.79 -13.80
C PHE A 242 -12.31 -14.16 -12.52
N THR A 243 -11.03 -14.42 -12.20
CA THR A 243 -10.34 -13.75 -11.10
C THR A 243 -8.92 -13.38 -11.47
N SER A 244 -8.50 -12.15 -11.16
CA SER A 244 -7.15 -11.60 -11.40
C SER A 244 -6.45 -11.26 -10.08
N ARG A 245 -6.41 -12.21 -9.15
CA ARG A 245 -5.78 -11.99 -7.83
C ARG A 245 -4.27 -11.90 -7.94
N TYR A 246 -3.64 -11.33 -6.92
CA TYR A 246 -2.20 -11.46 -6.74
C TYR A 246 -1.87 -12.66 -5.87
N MET A 247 -0.63 -13.11 -5.97
CA MET A 247 -0.03 -14.04 -5.03
C MET A 247 1.39 -13.63 -4.67
N TRP A 248 1.84 -14.05 -3.50
CA TRP A 248 3.26 -14.24 -3.24
C TRP A 248 3.63 -15.70 -3.50
N ARG A 249 4.85 -15.92 -3.97
CA ARG A 249 5.50 -17.23 -4.10
C ARG A 249 6.73 -17.26 -3.22
N LYS A 250 7.67 -18.16 -3.52
CA LYS A 250 8.88 -18.38 -2.73
C LYS A 250 9.64 -17.09 -2.46
N GLY A 251 9.97 -16.85 -1.19
CA GLY A 251 10.70 -15.66 -0.76
C GLY A 251 10.00 -14.32 -1.05
N GLY A 252 8.68 -14.32 -1.28
CA GLY A 252 7.89 -13.12 -1.56
C GLY A 252 7.80 -12.74 -3.04
N GLN A 253 8.21 -13.62 -3.97
CA GLN A 253 8.11 -13.34 -5.41
C GLN A 253 6.66 -13.03 -5.80
N ALA A 254 6.44 -11.89 -6.47
CA ALA A 254 5.12 -11.39 -6.77
C ALA A 254 4.61 -11.89 -8.13
N THR A 255 3.35 -12.31 -8.18
CA THR A 255 2.70 -12.83 -9.39
C THR A 255 1.24 -12.39 -9.44
N VAL A 256 0.71 -12.20 -10.65
CA VAL A 256 -0.73 -12.33 -10.87
C VAL A 256 -1.05 -13.82 -10.91
N TYR A 257 -2.17 -14.21 -10.30
CA TYR A 257 -2.72 -15.54 -10.35
C TYR A 257 -4.10 -15.47 -11.02
N LEU A 258 -4.08 -15.73 -12.33
CA LEU A 258 -5.17 -15.43 -13.24
C LEU A 258 -5.99 -16.68 -13.55
N TYR A 259 -7.30 -16.61 -13.34
CA TYR A 259 -8.24 -17.53 -13.96
C TYR A 259 -8.80 -16.88 -15.22
N HIS A 260 -8.61 -17.50 -16.39
CA HIS A 260 -9.15 -17.04 -17.67
C HIS A 260 -9.56 -18.25 -18.54
N MET A 261 -10.40 -18.05 -19.55
CA MET A 261 -11.02 -19.13 -20.33
C MET A 261 -9.98 -20.00 -21.07
N ASP A 262 -8.83 -19.43 -21.40
CA ASP A 262 -7.80 -20.08 -22.19
C ASP A 262 -6.60 -20.55 -21.36
N GLN A 263 -6.70 -20.51 -20.02
CA GLN A 263 -5.61 -20.96 -19.13
C GLN A 263 -5.20 -22.41 -19.42
N PRO A 264 -3.90 -22.75 -19.40
CA PRO A 264 -3.43 -24.07 -19.82
C PRO A 264 -3.76 -25.17 -18.80
N GLY A 265 -3.86 -24.83 -17.52
CA GLY A 265 -4.07 -25.77 -16.42
C GLY A 265 -5.45 -25.66 -15.76
N THR A 266 -5.73 -26.60 -14.84
CA THR A 266 -6.95 -26.60 -14.02
C THR A 266 -7.00 -25.44 -13.02
N TYR A 267 -5.85 -25.04 -12.51
CA TYR A 267 -5.69 -23.95 -11.56
C TYR A 267 -5.25 -22.67 -12.29
N GLY A 268 -5.33 -21.54 -11.59
CA GLY A 268 -4.96 -20.25 -12.14
C GLY A 268 -3.54 -20.24 -12.68
N GLU A 269 -3.31 -19.43 -13.70
CA GLU A 269 -2.01 -19.23 -14.31
C GLU A 269 -1.18 -18.24 -13.48
N ASP A 270 0.05 -18.61 -13.16
CA ASP A 270 1.03 -17.72 -12.54
C ASP A 270 1.69 -16.86 -13.61
N VAL A 271 1.47 -15.55 -13.56
CA VAL A 271 2.18 -14.59 -14.40
C VAL A 271 3.06 -13.70 -13.52
N LEU A 272 4.38 -13.95 -13.60
CA LEU A 272 5.39 -13.28 -12.78
C LEU A 272 5.44 -11.78 -13.08
N LEU A 273 5.50 -10.97 -12.03
CA LEU A 273 5.73 -9.53 -12.15
C LEU A 273 7.23 -9.27 -12.37
N LYS A 274 7.58 -8.53 -13.42
CA LYS A 274 8.97 -8.26 -13.81
C LYS A 274 9.21 -6.77 -13.96
N GLY A 275 10.27 -6.25 -13.36
CA GLY A 275 10.70 -4.86 -13.58
C GLY A 275 11.15 -4.62 -15.03
N LYS A 276 11.36 -3.35 -15.38
CA LYS A 276 11.93 -2.91 -16.65
C LYS A 276 13.31 -3.51 -16.94
N ASP A 277 14.02 -3.93 -15.88
CA ASP A 277 15.30 -4.64 -15.97
C ASP A 277 15.15 -6.15 -16.25
N GLY A 278 13.92 -6.65 -16.42
CA GLY A 278 13.59 -8.05 -16.66
C GLY A 278 13.67 -8.96 -15.42
N LYS A 279 14.00 -8.41 -14.25
CA LYS A 279 14.09 -9.18 -13.00
C LYS A 279 12.73 -9.31 -12.33
N ASP A 280 12.53 -10.42 -11.64
CA ASP A 280 11.33 -10.67 -10.88
C ASP A 280 11.17 -9.67 -9.73
N LYS A 281 9.94 -9.25 -9.49
CA LYS A 281 9.56 -8.42 -8.34
C LYS A 281 9.27 -9.28 -7.12
N TYR A 282 9.57 -8.72 -5.95
CA TYR A 282 9.38 -9.38 -4.66
C TYR A 282 8.75 -8.40 -3.68
N PHE A 283 7.82 -8.91 -2.87
CA PHE A 283 7.37 -8.26 -1.66
C PHE A 283 8.47 -8.34 -0.60
N GLN A 284 8.85 -7.20 -0.04
CA GLN A 284 9.84 -7.10 1.01
C GLN A 284 9.14 -6.96 2.37
N PRO A 285 9.45 -7.80 3.35
CA PRO A 285 8.96 -7.62 4.71
C PRO A 285 9.39 -6.25 5.25
N ASP A 286 8.55 -5.68 6.11
CA ASP A 286 8.72 -4.36 6.72
C ASP A 286 8.71 -3.17 5.72
N LYS A 287 8.26 -3.41 4.48
CA LYS A 287 8.08 -2.36 3.46
C LYS A 287 6.64 -2.32 2.99
N TRP A 288 6.09 -1.11 2.88
CA TRP A 288 4.85 -0.86 2.15
C TRP A 288 5.10 -0.96 0.64
N HIS A 289 4.26 -1.73 -0.04
CA HIS A 289 4.25 -1.86 -1.48
C HIS A 289 2.91 -1.40 -2.04
N ASN A 290 2.95 -0.58 -3.09
CA ASN A 290 1.75 -0.23 -3.83
C ASN A 290 1.56 -1.21 -4.98
N LEU A 291 0.32 -1.69 -5.13
CA LEU A 291 -0.09 -2.50 -6.26
C LEU A 291 -1.21 -1.76 -6.98
N VAL A 292 -1.07 -1.56 -8.28
CA VAL A 292 -2.13 -1.05 -9.17
C VAL A 292 -2.37 -2.10 -10.25
N GLN A 293 -3.60 -2.58 -10.37
CA GLN A 293 -4.05 -3.44 -11.46
C GLN A 293 -5.00 -2.67 -12.37
N ARG A 294 -4.76 -2.68 -13.68
CA ARG A 294 -5.79 -2.36 -14.67
C ARG A 294 -6.28 -3.68 -15.25
N VAL A 295 -7.59 -3.87 -15.30
CA VAL A 295 -8.21 -4.99 -16.02
C VAL A 295 -9.21 -4.39 -17.01
N GLU A 296 -9.06 -4.76 -18.27
CA GLU A 296 -10.03 -4.49 -19.33
C GLU A 296 -10.58 -5.84 -19.82
N VAL A 297 -11.90 -5.98 -19.79
CA VAL A 297 -12.58 -7.18 -20.22
C VAL A 297 -12.61 -7.26 -21.73
N ASN A 298 -12.42 -8.48 -22.25
CA ASN A 298 -12.53 -8.75 -23.67
C ASN A 298 -13.96 -8.55 -24.20
N ASP A 299 -14.07 -8.19 -25.48
CA ASP A 299 -15.36 -8.26 -26.17
C ASP A 299 -15.84 -9.71 -26.26
N ALA A 300 -17.16 -9.90 -26.29
CA ALA A 300 -17.78 -11.22 -26.39
C ALA A 300 -17.25 -12.01 -27.60
N GLY A 301 -16.59 -13.14 -27.33
CA GLY A 301 -16.05 -14.03 -28.35
C GLY A 301 -14.68 -13.63 -28.92
N LEU A 302 -14.10 -12.50 -28.50
CA LEU A 302 -12.78 -12.04 -28.92
C LEU A 302 -11.75 -12.22 -27.80
N ALA A 303 -10.49 -12.40 -28.19
CA ALA A 303 -9.34 -12.46 -27.28
C ALA A 303 -8.61 -11.11 -27.30
N ASN A 304 -9.23 -10.09 -26.71
CA ASN A 304 -8.72 -8.71 -26.67
C ASN A 304 -8.81 -8.09 -25.27
N GLY A 305 -8.96 -8.90 -24.22
CA GLY A 305 -8.88 -8.43 -22.84
C GLY A 305 -7.43 -8.17 -22.44
N GLU A 306 -7.25 -7.25 -21.50
CA GLU A 306 -5.94 -6.76 -21.08
C GLU A 306 -5.81 -6.75 -19.56
N ILE A 307 -4.61 -7.04 -19.07
CA ILE A 307 -4.23 -6.84 -17.67
C ILE A 307 -2.87 -6.17 -17.60
N ASP A 308 -2.83 -4.98 -17.00
CA ASP A 308 -1.61 -4.27 -16.66
C ASP A 308 -1.42 -4.23 -15.15
N VAL A 309 -0.16 -4.29 -14.70
CA VAL A 309 0.19 -4.13 -13.29
C VAL A 309 1.31 -3.15 -13.12
N TRP A 310 1.17 -2.28 -12.12
CA TRP A 310 2.23 -1.47 -11.57
C TRP A 310 2.50 -1.87 -10.12
N MET A 311 3.78 -1.99 -9.77
CA MET A 311 4.23 -2.20 -8.40
C MET A 311 5.25 -1.14 -8.04
N ASP A 312 5.00 -0.40 -6.95
CA ASP A 312 5.82 0.74 -6.52
C ASP A 312 6.09 1.73 -7.69
N ASN A 313 5.03 2.16 -8.38
CA ASN A 313 5.05 3.10 -9.51
C ASN A 313 5.80 2.62 -10.78
N GLU A 314 6.21 1.35 -10.83
CA GLU A 314 6.83 0.75 -12.02
C GLU A 314 5.84 -0.20 -12.71
N LYS A 315 5.62 -0.04 -14.02
CA LYS A 315 4.89 -1.03 -14.83
C LYS A 315 5.67 -2.33 -14.85
N VAL A 316 5.08 -3.40 -14.34
CA VAL A 316 5.72 -4.71 -14.12
C VAL A 316 5.02 -5.86 -14.83
N LEU A 317 3.87 -5.59 -15.43
CA LEU A 317 3.13 -6.53 -16.26
C LEU A 317 2.31 -5.76 -17.29
N ASP A 318 2.21 -6.37 -18.46
CA ASP A 318 1.43 -5.92 -19.63
C ASP A 318 1.05 -7.20 -20.37
N ILE A 319 -0.19 -7.65 -20.24
CA ILE A 319 -0.72 -8.84 -20.91
C ILE A 319 -1.91 -8.40 -21.76
N ASP A 320 -1.87 -8.77 -23.03
CA ASP A 320 -2.96 -8.62 -23.99
C ASP A 320 -3.52 -9.98 -24.41
N GLY A 321 -4.52 -9.96 -25.28
CA GLY A 321 -4.99 -11.18 -25.94
C GLY A 321 -5.78 -12.14 -25.04
N LEU A 322 -6.33 -11.65 -23.92
CA LEU A 322 -7.03 -12.50 -22.96
C LEU A 322 -8.50 -12.71 -23.34
N ARG A 323 -9.02 -13.90 -23.02
CA ARG A 323 -10.46 -14.17 -22.88
C ARG A 323 -10.79 -14.43 -21.42
N LEU A 324 -11.23 -13.39 -20.74
CA LEU A 324 -11.60 -13.43 -19.33
C LEU A 324 -12.99 -14.07 -19.16
N ASN A 325 -13.99 -13.59 -19.91
CA ASN A 325 -15.35 -14.11 -19.93
C ASN A 325 -16.06 -13.85 -21.29
N ASN A 326 -17.39 -13.90 -21.32
CA ASN A 326 -18.21 -13.63 -22.52
C ASN A 326 -18.62 -12.15 -22.66
N GLY A 327 -17.84 -11.21 -22.12
CA GLY A 327 -18.03 -9.76 -22.23
C GLY A 327 -18.77 -9.10 -21.05
N GLN A 328 -18.96 -9.81 -19.93
CA GLN A 328 -19.52 -9.24 -18.70
C GLN A 328 -18.50 -8.34 -18.02
N GLY A 329 -18.90 -7.17 -17.55
CA GLY A 329 -17.98 -6.25 -16.88
C GLY A 329 -17.51 -6.78 -15.52
N ILE A 330 -16.41 -6.24 -15.03
CA ILE A 330 -15.90 -6.46 -13.67
C ILE A 330 -16.90 -5.91 -12.66
N ASP A 331 -17.33 -6.74 -11.70
CA ASP A 331 -18.33 -6.38 -10.68
C ASP A 331 -17.80 -6.53 -9.24
N THR A 332 -16.55 -6.95 -9.08
CA THR A 332 -16.00 -7.34 -7.78
C THR A 332 -14.57 -6.84 -7.56
N ALA A 333 -14.37 -6.16 -6.42
CA ALA A 333 -13.07 -6.10 -5.75
C ALA A 333 -12.96 -7.32 -4.82
N TYR A 334 -12.20 -8.33 -5.23
CA TYR A 334 -12.11 -9.61 -4.55
C TYR A 334 -11.01 -9.59 -3.50
N PHE A 335 -11.37 -9.33 -2.25
CA PHE A 335 -10.46 -9.50 -1.12
C PHE A 335 -10.28 -10.99 -0.81
N SER A 336 -9.07 -11.50 -0.96
CA SER A 336 -8.72 -12.89 -0.64
C SER A 336 -7.28 -12.95 -0.21
N THR A 337 -7.02 -13.32 1.04
CA THR A 337 -5.64 -13.40 1.53
C THR A 337 -5.43 -14.53 2.52
N PHE A 338 -4.48 -15.40 2.20
CA PHE A 338 -4.14 -16.60 2.96
C PHE A 338 -2.90 -17.29 2.39
N HIS A 339 -2.11 -17.97 3.24
CA HIS A 339 -1.12 -18.96 2.79
C HIS A 339 -1.80 -20.17 2.16
N GLY A 340 -1.41 -20.64 0.98
CA GLY A 340 -2.05 -21.84 0.39
C GLY A 340 -1.62 -22.08 -1.06
N GLY A 341 -1.84 -23.21 -1.76
CA GLY A 341 -2.69 -24.41 -1.65
C GLY A 341 -3.59 -24.68 -0.45
N TYR A 342 -3.69 -25.94 -0.08
CA TYR A 342 -4.52 -26.45 1.02
C TYR A 342 -3.68 -27.38 1.90
N GLY A 343 -3.85 -27.26 3.22
CA GLY A 343 -3.20 -28.12 4.21
C GLY A 343 -1.97 -27.50 4.87
N SER A 344 -1.48 -28.17 5.92
CA SER A 344 -0.44 -27.66 6.82
C SER A 344 0.93 -27.41 6.17
N ASP A 345 1.16 -28.01 5.00
CA ASP A 345 2.39 -27.84 4.23
C ASP A 345 2.57 -26.41 3.69
N TRP A 346 1.50 -25.62 3.67
CA TRP A 346 1.52 -24.22 3.25
C TRP A 346 1.56 -23.22 4.40
N TRP A 347 1.24 -23.65 5.62
CA TRP A 347 1.15 -22.75 6.76
C TRP A 347 2.52 -22.16 7.10
N PRO A 348 2.58 -20.89 7.53
CA PRO A 348 3.83 -20.28 7.96
C PRO A 348 4.36 -21.01 9.20
N GLY A 349 5.68 -21.00 9.41
CA GLY A 349 6.29 -21.61 10.59
C GLY A 349 5.89 -20.95 11.92
N GLN A 350 5.43 -19.70 11.86
CA GLN A 350 4.96 -18.89 12.98
C GLN A 350 3.78 -18.03 12.56
N SER A 351 2.98 -17.57 13.52
CA SER A 351 1.91 -16.61 13.22
C SER A 351 2.51 -15.31 12.72
N VAL A 352 2.06 -14.85 11.56
CA VAL A 352 2.54 -13.63 10.89
C VAL A 352 1.37 -12.71 10.55
N ASN A 353 1.63 -11.43 10.25
CA ASN A 353 0.59 -10.50 9.84
C ASN A 353 0.97 -9.71 8.60
N ALA A 354 -0.04 -9.23 7.90
CA ALA A 354 0.07 -8.25 6.85
C ALA A 354 -0.96 -7.15 7.06
N HIS A 355 -0.61 -5.95 6.61
CA HIS A 355 -1.41 -4.75 6.71
C HIS A 355 -1.80 -4.29 5.31
N PHE A 356 -3.06 -3.89 5.14
CA PHE A 356 -3.61 -3.40 3.89
C PHE A 356 -4.22 -2.04 4.11
N ASP A 357 -3.99 -1.12 3.19
CA ASP A 357 -4.42 0.26 3.35
C ASP A 357 -4.69 0.93 2.00
N ASP A 358 -5.42 2.04 2.03
CA ASP A 358 -5.69 2.92 0.89
C ASP A 358 -6.16 2.18 -0.37
N PHE A 359 -7.21 1.36 -0.22
CA PHE A 359 -7.87 0.75 -1.36
C PHE A 359 -8.53 1.82 -2.22
N VAL A 360 -8.37 1.72 -3.54
CA VAL A 360 -9.03 2.56 -4.54
C VAL A 360 -9.52 1.68 -5.69
N VAL A 361 -10.79 1.81 -6.06
CA VAL A 361 -11.37 1.24 -7.28
C VAL A 361 -11.90 2.38 -8.13
N SER A 362 -11.43 2.51 -9.38
CA SER A 362 -11.84 3.61 -10.26
C SER A 362 -11.75 3.23 -11.73
N THR A 363 -12.59 3.85 -12.57
CA THR A 363 -12.48 3.79 -14.04
C THR A 363 -11.53 4.85 -14.60
N ASN A 364 -10.83 5.60 -13.74
CA ASN A 364 -9.91 6.66 -14.11
C ASN A 364 -8.51 6.37 -13.58
N ALA A 365 -7.53 6.22 -14.49
CA ALA A 365 -6.14 5.96 -14.17
C ALA A 365 -5.53 6.99 -13.18
N ALA A 366 -5.93 8.27 -13.29
CA ALA A 366 -5.40 9.32 -12.43
C ALA A 366 -5.77 9.15 -10.95
N ASP A 367 -6.86 8.44 -10.64
CA ASP A 367 -7.31 8.18 -9.27
C ASP A 367 -6.41 7.17 -8.54
N VAL A 368 -5.65 6.36 -9.30
CA VAL A 368 -4.70 5.37 -8.78
C VAL A 368 -3.24 5.79 -8.98
N GLY A 369 -3.00 7.05 -9.38
CA GLY A 369 -1.65 7.61 -9.53
C GLY A 369 -0.95 7.28 -10.85
N LEU A 370 -1.69 6.89 -11.89
CA LEU A 370 -1.18 6.62 -13.23
C LEU A 370 -1.35 7.80 -14.20
#